data_AF-A0A924N515-F1
#
_entry.id   AF-A0A924N515-F1
#
_cell.length_a   1.000
_cell.length_b   1.000
_cell.length_c   1.000
_cell.angle_alpha   90.00
_cell.angle_beta   90.00
_cell.angle_gamma   90.00
#
_symmetry.space_group_name_H-M   'P 1'
#
loop_
_entity.id
_entity.type
_entity.pdbx_description
1 polymer ?
#
loop_
_entity_poly.entity_id
_entity_poly.type
_entity_poly.pdbx_seq_one_letter_code
_entity_poly.pdbx_strand_id
1 'polypeptide(L)' 'MRELLDQLTEHLGDRYRIEGELGRGGTAVVYRARDVRLGRIVAIKVFDPELLGVFGVERFVR' A
#
# COMPACT_ATOMS: atom_id res chain seq x y z
N MET A 1 7.77 8.81 2.11
CA MET A 1 6.58 8.33 2.86
C MET A 1 5.35 9.23 2.69
N ARG A 2 5.46 10.54 2.94
CA ARG A 2 4.38 11.49 2.60
C ARG A 2 4.05 11.44 1.10
N GLU A 3 5.07 11.42 0.25
CA GLU A 3 4.92 11.24 -1.20
C GLU A 3 4.15 9.98 -1.62
N LEU A 4 4.40 8.84 -0.95
CA LEU A 4 3.71 7.58 -1.24
C LEU A 4 2.21 7.68 -0.89
N LEU A 5 1.88 8.31 0.23
CA LEU A 5 0.50 8.57 0.63
C LEU A 5 -0.22 9.50 -0.33
N ASP A 6 0.48 10.52 -0.82
CA ASP A 6 -0.07 11.46 -1.80
C ASP A 6 -0.34 10.76 -3.13
N GLN A 7 0.61 9.96 -3.63
CA GLN A 7 0.44 9.12 -4.83
C GLN A 7 -0.69 8.11 -4.67
N LEU A 8 -0.78 7.43 -3.52
CA LEU A 8 -1.89 6.50 -3.24
C LEU A 8 -3.23 7.22 -3.23
N THR A 9 -3.30 8.40 -2.63
CA THR A 9 -4.54 9.18 -2.57
C THR A 9 -4.93 9.65 -3.96
N GLU A 10 -3.98 10.04 -4.80
CA GLU A 10 -4.24 10.41 -6.19
C GLU A 10 -4.76 9.23 -7.03
N HIS A 11 -4.14 8.06 -6.92
CA HIS A 11 -4.47 6.90 -7.76
C HIS A 11 -5.67 6.08 -7.25
N LEU A 12 -5.91 6.09 -5.94
CA LEU A 12 -6.92 5.26 -5.29
C LEU A 12 -8.05 6.07 -4.65
N GLY A 13 -7.89 7.39 -4.46
CA GLY A 13 -8.80 8.24 -3.68
C GLY A 13 -10.24 8.28 -4.16
N ASP A 14 -10.48 8.05 -5.46
CA ASP A 14 -11.83 7.96 -6.03
C ASP A 14 -12.61 6.73 -5.53
N ARG A 15 -11.92 5.69 -5.06
CA ARG A 15 -12.53 4.42 -4.64
C ARG A 15 -12.19 4.03 -3.21
N TYR A 16 -11.01 4.39 -2.72
CA TYR A 16 -10.49 3.97 -1.44
C TYR A 16 -10.07 5.19 -0.62
N ARG A 17 -10.75 5.39 0.50
CA ARG A 17 -10.35 6.40 1.47
C ARG A 17 -9.37 5.79 2.47
N ILE A 18 -8.12 6.23 2.45
CA ILE A 18 -7.11 5.82 3.43
C ILE A 18 -7.50 6.37 4.82
N GLU A 19 -7.56 5.49 5.81
CA GLU A 19 -7.88 5.85 7.21
C GLU A 19 -6.65 5.85 8.12
N GLY A 20 -5.57 5.13 7.75
CA GLY A 20 -4.31 5.12 8.50
C GLY A 20 -3.41 3.93 8.15
N GLU A 21 -2.17 3.96 8.65
CA GLU A 21 -1.25 2.82 8.57
C GLU A 21 -1.67 1.72 9.56
N LEU A 22 -1.75 0.46 9.10
CA LEU A 22 -1.96 -0.72 9.94
C LEU A 22 -0.65 -1.36 10.39
N GLY A 23 0.40 -1.22 9.58
CA GLY A 23 1.73 -1.70 9.92
C GLY A 23 2.70 -1.57 8.76
N ARG A 24 3.98 -1.64 9.12
CA ARG A 24 5.10 -1.56 8.18
C ARG A 24 5.98 -2.78 8.31
N GLY A 25 6.24 -3.44 7.19
CA GLY A 25 7.25 -4.47 7.05
C GLY A 25 8.48 -3.96 6.30
N GLY A 26 9.48 -4.82 6.12
CA GLY A 26 10.74 -4.44 5.46
C GLY A 26 10.59 -3.93 4.03
N THR A 27 9.56 -4.37 3.30
CA THR A 27 9.38 -4.07 1.87
C THR A 27 8.08 -3.34 1.53
N ALA A 28 7.20 -3.17 2.50
CA ALA A 28 5.87 -2.66 2.26
C ALA A 28 5.24 -2.03 3.50
N VAL A 29 4.34 -1.09 3.26
CA VAL A 29 3.44 -0.51 4.26
C VAL A 29 2.01 -0.98 3.97
N VAL A 30 1.28 -1.34 5.01
CA VAL A 30 -0.13 -1.73 4.91
C VAL A 30 -0.98 -0.61 5.48
N TYR A 31 -1.97 -0.15 4.72
CA TYR A 31 -2.91 0.88 5.12
C TYR A 31 -4.31 0.30 5.30
N ARG A 32 -5.03 0.79 6.31
CA ARG A 32 -6.48 0.63 6.42
C ARG A 32 -7.14 1.61 5.47
N ALA A 33 -8.09 1.12 4.70
CA ALA A 33 -8.89 1.97 3.84
C ALA A 33 -10.36 1.55 3.84
N ARG A 34 -11.23 2.46 3.43
CA ARG A 34 -12.64 2.18 3.17
C ARG A 34 -12.89 2.17 1.68
N ASP A 35 -13.37 1.06 1.15
CA ASP A 35 -13.91 1.01 -0.22
C ASP A 35 -15.25 1.73 -0.23
N VAL A 36 -15.31 2.91 -0.85
CA VAL A 36 -16.52 3.76 -0.84
C VAL A 36 -17.63 3.20 -1.73
N ARG A 37 -17.30 2.32 -2.68
CA ARG A 37 -18.29 1.65 -3.54
C ARG A 37 -18.95 0.47 -2.85
N LEU A 38 -18.16 -0.31 -2.10
CA LEU A 38 -18.63 -1.52 -1.42
C LEU A 38 -18.97 -1.29 0.06
N GLY A 39 -18.66 -0.12 0.62
CA GLY A 39 -18.98 0.25 1.99
C GLY A 39 -18.20 -0.50 3.08
N ARG A 40 -17.15 -1.25 2.72
CA ARG A 40 -16.40 -2.13 3.64
C ARG A 40 -14.98 -1.64 3.90
N ILE A 41 -14.42 -2.06 5.03
CA ILE A 41 -13.00 -1.85 5.36
C ILE A 41 -12.15 -2.86 4.60
N VAL A 42 -11.04 -2.38 4.05
CA VAL A 42 -10.03 -3.16 3.31
C VAL A 42 -8.63 -2.79 3.79
N ALA A 43 -7.67 -3.68 3.56
CA ALA A 43 -6.25 -3.42 3.73
C ALA A 43 -5.60 -3.20 2.36
N ILE A 44 -4.79 -2.15 2.22
CA ILE A 44 -4.03 -1.84 1.01
C ILE A 44 -2.55 -1.99 1.33
N LYS A 45 -1.90 -2.97 0.71
CA LYS A 45 -0.46 -3.19 0.85
C LYS A 45 0.26 -2.47 -0.28
N VAL A 46 1.17 -1.58 0.09
CA VAL A 46 1.90 -0.72 -0.82
C VAL A 46 3.36 -1.03 -0.67
N PHE A 47 3.98 -1.42 -1.77
CA PHE A 47 5.39 -1.73 -1.82
C PHE A 47 6.16 -0.46 -2.14
N ASP A 48 7.25 -0.25 -1.43
CA ASP A 48 8.16 0.83 -1.75
C ASP A 48 9.04 0.38 -2.93
N PRO A 49 8.98 1.06 -4.09
CA PRO A 49 9.70 0.64 -5.29
C PRO A 49 11.23 0.69 -5.10
N GLU A 50 11.75 1.55 -4.22
CA GLU A 50 13.18 1.56 -3.90
C GLU A 50 13.58 0.31 -3.13
N LEU A 51 12.71 -0.18 -2.23
CA LEU A 51 12.92 -1.43 -1.52
C LEU A 51 12.69 -2.66 -2.42
N LEU A 52 11.71 -2.63 -3.34
CA LEU A 52 11.51 -3.71 -4.30
C LEU A 52 12.74 -3.92 -5.21
N GLY A 53 13.50 -2.87 -5.52
CA GLY A 53 14.78 -3.00 -6.22
C GLY A 53 15.86 -3.70 -5.39
N VAL A 54 15.84 -3.53 -4.06
CA VAL A 54 16.80 -4.17 -3.13
C VAL A 54 16.46 -5.64 -2.88
N PHE A 55 15.18 -6.02 -2.89
CA PHE A 55 14.73 -7.41 -2.70
C PHE A 55 14.37 -8.14 -4.01
N GLY A 56 14.53 -7.46 -5.16
CA GLY A 56 14.02 -7.88 -6.47
C GLY A 56 14.71 -9.07 -7.14
N VAL A 57 15.65 -9.75 -6.49
CA VAL A 57 16.31 -10.95 -7.06
C VAL A 57 16.45 -12.10 -6.05
N GLU A 58 15.60 -12.19 -5.02
CA GLU A 58 15.40 -13.49 -4.37
C GLU A 58 14.25 -14.21 -5.07
N ARG A 59 14.61 -14.86 -6.19
CA ARG A 59 13.76 -15.78 -6.92
C ARG A 59 13.46 -16.95 -5.98
N PHE A 60 12.35 -16.87 -5.25
CA PHE A 60 11.78 -18.00 -4.51
C PHE A 60 11.35 -19.07 -5.51
N VAL A 61 12.30 -19.91 -5.91
CA VAL A 61 12.00 -21.22 -6.47
C VAL A 61 11.60 -22.08 -5.28
N ARG A 62 10.37 -22.59 -5.34
CA ARG A 62 9.81 -23.56 -4.40
C ARG A 62 10.77 -24.70 -4.07
#